data_AF-A0A4Q4YWI9-F1
#
_entry.id   AF-A0A4Q4YWI9-F1
#
_cell.length_a   1.000
_cell.length_b   1.000
_cell.length_c   1.000
_cell.angle_alpha   90.00
_cell.angle_beta   90.00
_cell.angle_gamma   90.00
#
_symmetry.space_group_name_H-M   'P 1'
#
loop_
_entity.id
_entity.type
_entity.pdbx_description
1 polymer ?
#
loop_
_entity_poly.entity_id
_entity_poly.type
_entity_poly.pdbx_seq_one_letter_code
_entity_poly.pdbx_strand_id
1 'polypeptide(L)'
;ELAEELDVTPHEVADAGSAYGSFSPTSLDQPVNADGASHLSDLLPDDDTDAHASEARLLLAPALRKLSDRDRRILYLRYCEDRTQQEIGDDIGVTQMQVSRTLTRILRDLRT
;
A
#
# COMPACT_ATOMS: atom_id res chain seq x y z
N GLU A 1 34.07 -5.78 -26.96
CA GLU A 1 34.81 -6.95 -26.43
C GLU A 1 33.92 -7.95 -25.72
N LEU A 2 33.51 -7.79 -24.45
CA LEU A 2 32.70 -8.82 -23.74
C LEU A 2 31.35 -9.16 -24.40
N ALA A 3 30.62 -8.15 -24.88
CA ALA A 3 29.33 -8.34 -25.55
C ALA A 3 29.47 -9.04 -26.92
N GLU A 4 30.54 -8.75 -27.65
CA GLU A 4 30.83 -9.34 -28.97
C GLU A 4 31.29 -10.79 -28.86
N GLU A 5 32.06 -11.12 -27.83
CA GLU A 5 32.52 -12.50 -27.56
C GLU A 5 31.39 -13.41 -27.07
N LEU A 6 30.39 -12.85 -26.38
CA LEU A 6 29.26 -13.57 -25.78
C LEU A 6 28.00 -13.56 -26.65
N ASP A 7 28.03 -12.91 -27.83
CA ASP A 7 26.87 -12.72 -28.74
C ASP A 7 25.63 -12.15 -28.03
N VAL A 8 25.85 -11.24 -27.09
CA VAL A 8 24.79 -10.55 -26.34
C VAL A 8 24.88 -9.06 -26.57
N THR A 9 23.78 -8.35 -26.30
CA THR A 9 23.79 -6.90 -26.40
C THR A 9 24.60 -6.26 -25.26
N PRO A 10 25.22 -5.09 -25.48
CA PRO A 10 25.85 -4.33 -24.40
C PRO A 10 24.91 -4.01 -23.23
N HIS A 11 23.60 -3.90 -23.52
CA HIS A 11 22.56 -3.71 -22.51
C HIS A 11 22.42 -4.92 -21.59
N GLU A 12 22.38 -6.14 -22.16
CA GLU A 12 22.30 -7.38 -21.37
C GLU A 12 23.53 -7.59 -20.48
N VAL A 13 24.72 -7.18 -20.95
CA VAL A 13 25.93 -7.18 -20.11
C VAL A 13 25.82 -6.19 -18.95
N ALA A 14 25.25 -5.01 -19.18
CA ALA A 14 25.03 -4.01 -18.14
C ALA A 14 23.97 -4.44 -17.11
N ASP A 15 22.89 -5.07 -17.56
CA ASP A 15 21.85 -5.64 -16.71
C ASP A 15 22.39 -6.78 -15.85
N ALA A 16 23.17 -7.69 -16.45
CA ALA A 16 23.82 -8.78 -15.73
C ALA A 16 24.82 -8.26 -14.68
N GLY A 17 25.58 -7.21 -15.00
CA GLY A 17 26.47 -6.54 -14.04
C GLY A 17 25.71 -5.87 -12.89
N SER A 18 24.58 -5.24 -13.18
CA SER A 18 23.71 -4.62 -12.18
C SER A 18 23.08 -5.68 -11.26
N ALA A 19 22.66 -6.83 -11.81
CA ALA A 19 22.16 -7.97 -11.05
C ALA A 19 23.25 -8.59 -10.16
N TYR A 20 24.51 -8.57 -10.57
CA TYR A 20 25.64 -9.02 -9.76
C TYR A 20 25.79 -8.21 -8.46
N GLY A 21 25.52 -6.90 -8.50
CA GLY A 21 25.50 -6.02 -7.32
C GLY A 21 24.47 -6.43 -6.26
N SER A 22 23.42 -7.14 -6.65
CA SER A 22 22.39 -7.65 -5.72
C SER A 22 22.85 -8.85 -4.88
N PHE A 23 23.97 -9.51 -5.23
CA PHE A 23 24.50 -10.66 -4.48
C PHE A 23 25.47 -10.27 -3.36
N SER A 24 25.87 -9.00 -3.27
CA SER A 24 26.68 -8.48 -2.17
C SER A 24 26.06 -7.19 -1.63
N PRO A 25 24.94 -7.29 -0.90
CA PRO A 25 24.23 -6.13 -0.40
C PRO A 25 25.10 -5.34 0.58
N THR A 26 25.14 -4.03 0.39
CA THR A 26 25.79 -3.11 1.34
C THR A 26 25.03 -3.10 2.66
N SER A 27 25.76 -3.18 3.78
CA SER A 27 25.14 -3.11 5.11
C SER A 27 24.49 -1.75 5.35
N LEU A 28 23.25 -1.75 5.83
CA LEU A 28 22.55 -0.53 6.24
C LEU A 28 23.22 0.13 7.46
N ASP A 29 23.92 -0.65 8.28
CA ASP A 29 24.71 -0.17 9.42
C ASP A 29 26.07 0.41 8.99
N GLN A 30 26.38 0.42 7.69
CA GLN A 30 27.63 1.01 7.23
C GLN A 30 27.63 2.52 7.54
N PRO A 31 28.66 3.04 8.24
CA PRO A 31 28.77 4.46 8.50
C PRO A 31 29.01 5.23 7.20
N VAL A 32 28.26 6.31 6.98
CA VAL A 32 28.38 7.15 5.78
C VAL A 32 29.41 8.27 5.93
N ASN A 33 29.77 8.60 7.17
CA ASN A 33 30.75 9.63 7.52
C ASN A 33 31.87 9.04 8.40
N ALA A 34 33.05 9.68 8.36
CA ALA A 34 34.24 9.21 9.07
C ALA A 34 34.13 9.27 10.61
N ASP A 35 33.18 10.04 11.13
CA ASP A 35 32.83 10.12 12.54
C ASP A 35 31.88 9.00 13.01
N GLY A 36 31.35 8.20 12.08
CA GLY A 36 30.44 7.10 12.36
C GLY A 36 29.08 7.54 12.91
N ALA A 37 28.73 8.82 12.79
CA ALA A 37 27.53 9.39 13.41
C ALA A 37 26.24 9.15 12.61
N SER A 38 26.36 8.70 11.36
CA SER A 38 25.22 8.40 10.49
C SER A 38 25.49 7.10 9.75
N HIS A 39 24.47 6.26 9.68
CA HIS A 39 24.47 4.99 8.97
C HIS A 39 23.76 5.13 7.63
N LEU A 40 24.01 4.20 6.70
CA LEU A 40 23.37 4.19 5.40
C LEU A 40 21.84 4.11 5.50
N SER A 41 21.32 3.44 6.55
CA SER A 41 19.89 3.43 6.90
C SER A 41 19.29 4.81 7.11
N ASP A 42 20.05 5.75 7.67
CA ASP A 42 19.54 7.08 8.08
C ASP A 42 19.31 7.99 6.87
N LEU A 43 19.87 7.63 5.72
CA LEU A 43 19.70 8.32 4.44
C LEU A 43 18.57 7.73 3.60
N LEU A 44 18.05 6.56 3.98
CA LEU A 44 16.90 5.98 3.32
C LEU A 44 15.64 6.72 3.80
N PRO A 45 14.82 7.25 2.88
CA PRO A 45 13.54 7.82 3.28
C PRO A 45 12.70 6.72 3.93
N ASP A 46 12.21 6.99 5.14
CA ASP A 46 11.20 6.15 5.76
C ASP A 46 9.95 6.22 4.87
N ASP A 47 9.46 5.07 4.44
CA ASP A 47 8.26 5.00 3.61
C ASP A 47 7.10 5.21 4.58
N ASP A 48 6.78 6.48 4.84
CA ASP A 48 6.00 7.08 5.94
C ASP A 48 4.50 6.66 5.93
N THR A 49 4.29 5.36 5.80
CA THR A 49 3.02 4.67 5.58
C THR A 49 2.09 4.88 6.78
N ASP A 50 2.66 4.94 7.99
CA ASP A 50 1.92 5.19 9.22
C ASP A 50 1.47 6.64 9.38
N ALA A 51 2.27 7.62 8.91
CA ALA A 51 1.87 9.02 8.87
C ALA A 51 0.70 9.22 7.90
N HIS A 52 0.79 8.67 6.68
CA HIS A 52 -0.28 8.72 5.69
C HIS A 52 -1.57 8.03 6.18
N ALA A 53 -1.48 6.89 6.84
CA ALA A 53 -2.64 6.19 7.41
C ALA A 53 -3.30 7.01 8.53
N SER A 54 -2.50 7.70 9.36
CA SER A 54 -2.99 8.54 10.46
C SER A 54 -3.71 9.79 9.94
N GLU A 55 -3.16 10.44 8.92
CA GLU A 55 -3.80 11.55 8.22
C GLU A 55 -5.12 11.12 7.57
N ALA A 56 -5.11 9.99 6.84
CA ALA A 56 -6.32 9.45 6.21
C ALA A 56 -7.44 9.17 7.23
N ARG A 57 -7.11 8.62 8.41
CA ARG A 57 -8.07 8.41 9.50
C ARG A 57 -8.66 9.74 10.01
N LEU A 58 -7.84 10.77 10.17
CA LEU A 58 -8.27 12.08 10.63
C LEU A 58 -9.23 12.75 9.63
N LEU A 59 -8.93 12.63 8.33
CA LEU A 59 -9.73 13.17 7.23
C LEU A 59 -11.05 12.41 7.03
N LEU A 60 -11.04 11.08 7.17
CA LEU A 60 -12.23 10.24 6.99
C LEU A 60 -13.19 10.30 8.18
N ALA A 61 -12.69 10.48 9.41
CA ALA A 61 -13.52 10.41 10.61
C ALA A 61 -14.74 11.36 10.61
N PRO A 62 -14.65 12.64 10.19
CA PRO A 62 -15.82 13.52 10.06
C PRO A 62 -16.85 13.02 9.04
N ALA A 63 -16.41 12.48 7.91
CA ALA A 63 -17.29 11.97 6.85
C ALA A 63 -18.01 10.70 7.31
N LEU A 64 -17.30 9.77 7.96
CA LEU A 64 -17.87 8.55 8.53
C LEU A 64 -18.90 8.84 9.64
N ARG A 65 -18.72 9.92 10.42
CA ARG A 65 -19.70 10.35 11.44
C ARG A 65 -21.03 10.83 10.86
N LYS A 66 -21.08 11.25 9.60
CA LYS A 66 -22.33 11.65 8.92
C LYS A 66 -23.15 10.46 8.43
N LEU A 67 -22.53 9.27 8.35
CA LEU A 67 -23.19 8.06 7.89
C LEU A 67 -24.13 7.51 8.97
N SER A 68 -25.24 6.94 8.52
CA SER A 68 -26.15 6.19 9.40
C SER A 68 -25.42 5.01 10.06
N ASP A 69 -25.93 4.53 11.20
CA ASP A 69 -25.35 3.36 11.87
C ASP A 69 -25.34 2.13 10.94
N ARG A 70 -26.38 1.98 10.11
CA ARG A 70 -26.47 0.92 9.11
C ARG A 70 -25.37 1.03 8.06
N ASP A 71 -25.12 2.23 7.54
CA ASP A 71 -24.08 2.46 6.53
C ASP A 71 -22.68 2.21 7.10
N ARG A 72 -22.42 2.68 8.34
CA ARG A 72 -21.17 2.38 9.05
C ARG A 72 -20.97 0.88 9.27
N ARG A 73 -22.03 0.16 9.66
CA ARG A 73 -21.98 -1.29 9.82
C ARG A 73 -21.66 -2.00 8.50
N ILE A 74 -22.28 -1.59 7.39
CA ILE A 74 -22.01 -2.16 6.06
C ILE A 74 -20.55 -1.92 5.63
N LEU A 75 -20.01 -0.71 5.86
CA LEU A 75 -18.60 -0.42 5.59
C LEU A 75 -17.66 -1.26 6.45
N TYR A 76 -17.94 -1.36 7.75
CA TYR A 76 -17.12 -2.14 8.68
C TYR A 76 -17.08 -3.62 8.28
N LEU A 77 -18.24 -4.22 7.99
CA LEU A 77 -18.29 -5.60 7.52
C LEU A 77 -17.51 -5.79 6.21
N ARG A 78 -17.56 -4.82 5.30
CA ARG A 78 -16.89 -4.92 3.99
C ARG A 78 -15.38 -4.73 4.06
N TYR A 79 -14.89 -3.77 4.83
CA TYR A 79 -13.51 -3.28 4.77
C TYR A 79 -12.69 -3.56 6.04
N CYS A 80 -13.33 -3.99 7.13
CA CYS A 80 -12.63 -4.40 8.36
C CYS A 80 -12.78 -5.89 8.63
N GLU A 81 -13.92 -6.49 8.28
CA GLU A 81 -14.13 -7.94 8.39
C GLU A 81 -14.00 -8.70 7.06
N ASP A 82 -13.68 -8.00 5.96
CA ASP A 82 -13.51 -8.58 4.61
C ASP A 82 -14.68 -9.45 4.10
N ARG A 83 -15.90 -9.21 4.61
CA ARG A 83 -17.08 -9.96 4.18
C ARG A 83 -17.46 -9.63 2.74
N THR A 84 -17.90 -10.65 2.02
CA THR A 84 -18.49 -10.50 0.69
C THR A 84 -19.83 -9.77 0.78
N GLN A 85 -20.25 -9.11 -0.29
CA GLN A 85 -21.54 -8.42 -0.33
C GLN A 85 -22.73 -9.37 -0.15
N GLN A 86 -22.56 -10.65 -0.48
CA GLN A 86 -23.55 -11.69 -0.22
C GLN A 86 -23.64 -11.98 1.28
N GLU A 87 -22.52 -12.26 1.95
CA GLU A 87 -22.49 -12.49 3.40
C GLU A 87 -23.00 -11.29 4.20
N ILE A 88 -22.70 -10.07 3.75
CA ILE A 88 -23.25 -8.84 4.34
C ILE A 88 -24.77 -8.79 4.15
N GLY A 89 -25.26 -9.15 2.97
CA GLY A 89 -26.68 -9.19 2.66
C GLY A 89 -27.42 -10.17 3.57
N ASP A 90 -26.85 -11.37 3.73
CA ASP A 90 -27.37 -12.42 4.61
C ASP A 90 -27.39 -11.96 6.08
N ASP A 91 -26.35 -11.26 6.56
CA ASP A 91 -26.25 -10.72 7.93
C ASP A 91 -27.33 -9.66 8.24
N ILE A 92 -27.65 -8.80 7.26
CA ILE A 92 -28.54 -7.64 7.48
C ILE A 92 -29.92 -7.75 6.82
N GLY A 93 -30.25 -8.94 6.31
CA GLY A 93 -31.56 -9.29 5.73
C GLY A 93 -31.88 -8.61 4.40
N VAL A 94 -30.89 -8.40 3.53
CA VAL A 94 -31.07 -7.78 2.20
C VAL A 94 -30.31 -8.54 1.12
N THR A 95 -30.65 -8.31 -0.13
CA THR A 95 -29.93 -8.91 -1.26
C THR A 95 -28.52 -8.33 -1.43
N GLN A 96 -27.60 -9.13 -1.98
CA GLN A 96 -26.27 -8.68 -2.38
C GLN A 96 -26.31 -7.42 -3.27
N MET A 97 -27.27 -7.34 -4.19
CA MET A 97 -27.45 -6.17 -5.06
C MET A 97 -27.85 -4.90 -4.29
N GLN A 98 -28.64 -5.03 -3.22
CA GLN A 98 -28.95 -3.90 -2.33
C GLN A 98 -27.71 -3.46 -1.55
N VAL A 99 -26.88 -4.40 -1.09
CA VAL A 99 -25.58 -4.07 -0.46
C VAL A 99 -24.68 -3.34 -1.45
N SER A 100 -24.55 -3.84 -2.69
CA SER A 100 -23.75 -3.22 -3.75
C SER A 100 -24.18 -1.76 -4.02
N ARG A 101 -25.48 -1.52 -4.18
CA ARG A 101 -26.03 -0.18 -4.38
C ARG A 101 -25.76 0.73 -3.18
N THR A 102 -25.88 0.19 -1.96
CA THR A 102 -25.64 0.94 -0.72
C THR A 102 -24.16 1.34 -0.60
N LEU A 103 -23.23 0.40 -0.81
CA LEU A 103 -21.80 0.70 -0.84
C LEU A 103 -21.44 1.74 -1.90
N THR A 104 -21.99 1.61 -3.11
CA THR A 104 -21.77 2.58 -4.20
C THR A 104 -22.22 3.98 -3.80
N ARG A 105 -23.40 4.11 -3.16
CA ARG A 105 -23.90 5.39 -2.64
C ARG A 105 -22.98 5.93 -1.55
N ILE A 106 -22.64 5.13 -0.54
CA ILE A 106 -21.77 5.53 0.57
C ILE A 106 -20.42 6.04 0.05
N LEU A 107 -19.77 5.29 -0.85
CA LEU A 107 -18.47 5.68 -1.41
C LEU A 107 -18.56 6.95 -2.26
N ARG A 108 -19.67 7.17 -2.95
CA ARG A 108 -19.92 8.44 -3.65
C ARG A 108 -20.02 9.59 -2.65
N ASP A 109 -20.81 9.40 -1.58
CA ASP A 109 -21.04 10.42 -0.55
C ASP A 109 -19.73 10.78 0.18
N LEU A 110 -18.86 9.80 0.45
CA LEU A 110 -17.55 10.01 1.07
C LEU A 110 -16.53 10.73 0.17
N ARG A 111 -16.75 10.77 -1.15
CA ARG A 111 -15.85 11.44 -2.11
C ARG A 111 -16.15 12.94 -2.25
N THR A 112 -17.23 13.43 -1.64
CA THR A 112 -17.73 14.82 -1.70
C THR A 112 -17.71 15.46 -0.33
#